data_AF-A0AAV5SNI0-F1
#
_entry.id   AF-A0AAV5SNI0-F1
#
_cell.length_a   1.000
_cell.length_b   1.000
_cell.length_c   1.000
_cell.angle_alpha   90.00
_cell.angle_beta   90.00
_cell.angle_gamma   90.00
#
_symmetry.space_group_name_H-M   'P 1'
#
loop_
_entity.id
_entity.type
_entity.pdbx_description
1 polymer ?
#
loop_
_entity_poly.entity_id
_entity_poly.type
_entity_poly.pdbx_seq_one_letter_code
_entity_poly.pdbx_strand_id
1 'polypeptide(L)'
;YLQDLTMGLVDMIGFRNDSISKYFYESSDGERFDRTQTMCHLNEYARYEYYHGYFRLVCEGAVVTLILLQIILDVRDIQRIGRKKWFDIYVVRDVMHNQLQYAFPAKLSYKISYFLVLAVVPMRLLCNQSDVFLVIDNALSNISVILTTVHFLYFCRAIKFIGPFVLMIYTIIATDIIRFLLIYSIFLIGFSQSFYIIFTSCQRENDILKAAGNTIGREFDNIMQSPVDALIRTFIMTIGEFMVLYRELAACPVDLMRTIGKGVFVMFELCVSILQFNLLIAMMTRTYETIFLTRKEWKRQWAQVILMLELSLSPRERLTALLSYSRPTGTNKQARSFVVSKKLDTRNLEEFDKEKEQEKQDTLKEEKRLLARRKKIESEASGRPMTTMFKFY
;
A
#
# COMPACT_ATOMS: atom_id res chain seq x y z
N TYR A 1 7.01 -22.05 6.64
CA TYR A 1 7.18 -21.19 5.47
C TYR A 1 6.32 -19.92 5.47
N LEU A 2 4.98 -19.96 5.42
CA LEU A 2 4.17 -18.73 5.57
C LEU A 2 4.15 -18.20 7.02
N GLN A 3 4.21 -19.11 7.99
CA GLN A 3 4.19 -18.82 9.43
C GLN A 3 5.53 -18.28 9.97
N ASP A 4 6.63 -18.54 9.24
CA ASP A 4 7.96 -17.98 9.56
C ASP A 4 8.10 -16.54 9.04
N LEU A 5 7.36 -16.21 7.98
CA LEU A 5 7.34 -14.86 7.38
C LEU A 5 6.55 -13.87 8.26
N THR A 6 5.50 -14.35 8.95
CA THR A 6 4.70 -13.53 9.88
C THR A 6 5.44 -13.31 11.20
N MET A 7 6.19 -14.30 11.70
CA MET A 7 7.04 -14.10 12.89
C MET A 7 8.18 -13.09 12.65
N GLY A 8 8.80 -13.06 11.48
CA GLY A 8 9.84 -12.08 11.14
C GLY A 8 9.35 -10.62 11.04
N LEU A 9 8.06 -10.39 10.78
CA LEU A 9 7.47 -9.05 10.72
C LEU A 9 7.09 -8.50 12.11
N VAL A 10 6.79 -9.38 13.07
CA VAL A 10 6.47 -9.01 14.46
C VAL A 10 7.70 -8.55 15.21
N ASP A 11 8.84 -9.20 14.99
CA ASP A 11 10.12 -8.85 15.63
C ASP A 11 10.70 -7.52 15.13
N MET A 12 10.18 -6.95 14.03
CA MET A 12 10.74 -5.74 13.41
C MET A 12 10.35 -4.43 14.14
N ILE A 13 9.37 -4.44 15.05
CA ILE A 13 8.90 -3.24 15.78
C ILE A 13 9.09 -3.37 17.31
N GLY A 14 9.49 -4.55 17.80
CA GLY A 14 9.90 -4.75 19.18
C GLY A 14 11.38 -4.42 19.36
N PHE A 15 11.69 -3.22 19.86
CA PHE A 15 12.98 -3.01 20.54
C PHE A 15 13.05 -3.99 21.72
N ARG A 16 13.65 -5.16 21.52
CA ARG A 16 14.00 -6.06 22.63
C ARG A 16 15.49 -6.38 22.62
N ASN A 17 16.16 -5.71 23.55
CA ASN A 17 17.40 -6.12 24.18
C ASN A 17 17.27 -7.56 24.73
N ASP A 18 18.37 -8.30 24.68
CA ASP A 18 18.67 -9.51 25.45
C ASP A 18 18.10 -10.88 25.02
N SER A 19 17.76 -11.09 23.74
CA SER A 19 17.48 -12.48 23.28
C SER A 19 18.05 -12.88 21.91
N ILE A 20 18.50 -11.91 21.10
CA ILE A 20 19.05 -12.17 19.75
C ILE A 20 20.49 -12.76 19.81
N SER A 21 21.03 -13.01 21.00
CA SER A 21 22.30 -13.77 21.14
C SER A 21 22.11 -15.29 21.25
N LYS A 22 20.87 -15.82 21.19
CA LYS A 22 20.61 -17.24 21.49
C LYS A 22 20.17 -18.12 20.31
N TYR A 23 19.93 -17.56 19.14
CA TYR A 23 19.62 -18.35 17.96
C TYR A 23 20.70 -18.16 16.91
N PHE A 24 21.39 -19.26 16.63
CA PHE A 24 22.59 -19.47 15.82
C PHE A 24 23.95 -19.31 16.53
N TYR A 25 24.69 -20.44 16.51
CA TYR A 25 26.12 -20.65 16.74
C TYR A 25 26.55 -21.23 18.10
N GLU A 26 26.04 -22.41 18.40
CA GLU A 26 26.84 -23.43 19.09
C GLU A 26 27.28 -24.46 18.03
N SER A 27 28.38 -24.15 17.35
CA SER A 27 29.16 -25.18 16.64
C SER A 27 30.02 -25.85 17.69
N SER A 28 29.96 -27.18 17.75
CA SER A 28 30.72 -28.00 18.71
C SER A 28 32.23 -28.02 18.47
N ASP A 29 32.71 -27.26 17.49
CA ASP A 29 34.12 -27.14 17.13
C ASP A 29 34.58 -25.72 17.49
N GLY A 30 35.62 -25.60 18.32
CA GLY A 30 36.15 -24.36 18.91
C GLY A 30 36.74 -23.35 17.91
N GLU A 31 36.10 -23.10 16.78
CA GLU A 31 36.39 -21.99 15.89
C GLU A 31 35.80 -20.70 16.46
N ARG A 32 36.68 -19.72 16.64
CA ARG A 32 36.36 -18.38 17.12
C ARG A 32 35.51 -17.66 16.07
N PHE A 33 34.19 -17.69 16.21
CA PHE A 33 33.26 -16.95 15.35
C PHE A 33 33.54 -15.45 15.38
N ASP A 34 33.98 -14.90 14.25
CA ASP A 34 34.31 -13.49 14.12
C ASP A 34 33.03 -12.68 13.83
N ARG A 35 32.50 -12.03 14.87
CA ARG A 35 31.25 -11.27 14.85
C ARG A 35 31.26 -10.13 13.81
N THR A 36 32.45 -9.63 13.44
CA THR A 36 32.60 -8.61 12.39
C THR A 36 32.30 -9.15 10.99
N GLN A 37 32.55 -10.44 10.76
CA GLN A 37 32.32 -11.10 9.48
C GLN A 37 30.82 -11.31 9.20
N THR A 38 29.99 -11.48 10.22
CA THR A 38 28.54 -11.62 10.07
C THR A 38 27.84 -10.28 9.80
N MET A 39 28.36 -9.18 10.36
CA MET A 39 27.79 -7.84 10.25
C MET A 39 27.90 -7.24 8.84
N CYS A 40 29.04 -7.45 8.18
CA CYS A 40 29.38 -6.83 6.89
C CYS A 40 29.46 -7.83 5.72
N HIS A 41 28.94 -9.06 5.87
CA HIS A 41 29.08 -10.12 4.84
C HIS A 41 28.52 -9.71 3.46
N LEU A 42 27.57 -8.77 3.39
CA LEU A 42 27.04 -8.25 2.12
C LEU A 42 28.07 -7.44 1.33
N ASN A 43 29.10 -6.89 1.97
CA ASN A 43 30.18 -6.14 1.32
C ASN A 43 31.33 -7.06 0.86
N GLU A 44 31.34 -8.32 1.28
CA GLU A 44 32.38 -9.30 0.95
C GLU A 44 32.05 -10.09 -0.32
N TYR A 45 32.11 -9.43 -1.47
CA TYR A 45 31.80 -10.08 -2.77
C TYR A 45 32.77 -11.19 -3.15
N ALA A 46 34.01 -11.16 -2.63
CA ALA A 46 35.06 -12.13 -2.94
C ALA A 46 34.95 -13.45 -2.16
N ARG A 47 34.07 -13.53 -1.15
CA ARG A 47 33.93 -14.71 -0.28
C ARG A 47 33.07 -15.80 -0.89
N TYR A 48 32.15 -15.43 -1.78
CA TYR A 48 31.24 -16.35 -2.45
C TYR A 48 31.85 -16.85 -3.77
N GLU A 49 31.37 -17.99 -4.26
CA GLU A 49 31.74 -18.48 -5.59
C GLU A 49 31.59 -17.37 -6.64
N TYR A 50 32.52 -17.34 -7.60
CA TYR A 50 32.69 -16.25 -8.56
C TYR A 50 31.37 -15.79 -9.21
N TYR A 51 30.47 -16.73 -9.53
CA TYR A 51 29.19 -16.44 -10.16
C TYR A 51 28.17 -15.76 -9.24
N HIS A 52 28.24 -15.95 -7.93
CA HIS A 52 27.27 -15.38 -6.99
C HIS A 52 27.69 -13.98 -6.52
N GLY A 53 28.96 -13.82 -6.13
CA GLY A 53 29.46 -12.56 -5.57
C GLY A 53 29.58 -11.43 -6.60
N TYR A 54 30.26 -11.70 -7.72
CA TYR A 54 30.50 -10.67 -8.74
C TYR A 54 29.24 -10.32 -9.54
N PHE A 55 28.36 -11.29 -9.81
CA PHE A 55 27.07 -11.01 -10.47
C PHE A 55 26.21 -10.07 -9.61
N ARG A 56 26.15 -10.33 -8.30
CA ARG A 56 25.46 -9.45 -7.35
C ARG A 56 26.03 -8.03 -7.36
N LEU A 57 27.36 -7.88 -7.31
CA LEU A 57 28.03 -6.57 -7.37
C LEU A 57 27.62 -5.79 -8.64
N VAL A 58 27.60 -6.46 -9.79
CA VAL A 58 27.18 -5.85 -11.07
C VAL A 58 25.72 -5.42 -11.00
N CYS A 59 24.81 -6.26 -10.48
CA CYS A 59 23.40 -5.92 -10.33
C CYS A 59 23.19 -4.74 -9.38
N GLU A 60 23.86 -4.72 -8.23
CA GLU A 60 23.73 -3.64 -7.26
C GLU A 60 24.26 -2.31 -7.82
N GLY A 61 25.43 -2.34 -8.48
CA GLY A 61 25.96 -1.18 -9.19
C GLY A 61 25.04 -0.68 -10.31
N ALA A 62 24.43 -1.59 -11.07
CA ALA A 62 23.48 -1.27 -12.12
C ALA A 62 22.21 -0.61 -11.56
N VAL A 63 21.63 -1.16 -10.48
CA VAL A 63 20.42 -0.61 -9.84
C VAL A 63 20.67 0.79 -9.30
N VAL A 64 21.79 1.01 -8.60
CA VAL A 64 22.14 2.34 -8.08
C VAL A 64 22.35 3.33 -9.23
N THR A 65 23.05 2.93 -10.29
CA THR A 65 23.28 3.78 -11.46
C THR A 65 21.97 4.17 -12.16
N LEU A 66 21.08 3.20 -12.38
CA LEU A 66 19.77 3.44 -13.00
C LEU A 66 18.92 4.40 -12.16
N ILE A 67 18.91 4.24 -10.83
CA ILE A 67 18.17 5.13 -9.93
C ILE A 67 18.77 6.54 -9.92
N LEU A 68 20.09 6.68 -9.90
CA LEU A 68 20.74 7.99 -9.99
C LEU A 68 20.40 8.70 -11.31
N LEU A 69 20.44 7.98 -12.44
CA LEU A 69 20.02 8.52 -13.73
C LEU A 69 18.54 8.94 -13.70
N GLN A 70 17.67 8.11 -13.13
CA GLN A 70 16.24 8.39 -13.02
C GLN A 70 15.97 9.65 -12.18
N ILE A 71 16.67 9.82 -11.05
CA ILE A 71 16.59 11.01 -10.19
C ILE A 71 17.05 12.24 -10.97
N ILE A 72 18.16 12.18 -11.71
CA ILE A 72 18.67 13.31 -12.51
C ILE A 72 17.65 13.73 -13.57
N LEU A 73 17.02 12.76 -14.26
CA LEU A 73 15.97 13.04 -15.24
C LEU A 73 14.73 13.67 -14.57
N ASP A 74 14.30 13.13 -13.44
CA ASP A 74 13.18 13.68 -12.66
C ASP A 74 13.46 15.10 -12.16
N VAL A 75 14.68 15.40 -11.69
CA VAL A 75 15.08 16.74 -11.25
C VAL A 75 15.06 17.72 -12.42
N ARG A 76 15.54 17.31 -13.60
CA ARG A 76 15.45 18.12 -14.83
C ARG A 76 14.00 18.36 -15.24
N ASP A 77 13.12 17.39 -15.06
CA ASP A 77 11.68 17.55 -15.32
C ASP A 77 11.03 18.55 -14.36
N ILE A 78 11.37 18.47 -13.06
CA ILE A 78 10.89 19.41 -12.04
C ILE A 78 11.33 20.83 -12.37
N GLN A 79 12.57 21.02 -12.81
CA GLN A 79 13.09 22.33 -13.21
C GLN A 79 12.38 22.87 -14.46
N ARG A 80 12.07 22.02 -15.44
CA ARG A 80 11.36 22.41 -16.68
C ARG A 80 9.89 22.76 -16.46
N ILE A 81 9.19 21.99 -15.63
CA ILE A 81 7.75 22.17 -15.35
C ILE A 81 7.52 23.29 -14.33
N GLY A 82 8.48 23.51 -13.43
CA GLY A 82 8.39 24.44 -12.31
C GLY A 82 7.86 23.76 -11.04
N ARG A 83 8.54 23.97 -9.91
CA ARG A 83 8.28 23.28 -8.63
C ARG A 83 6.83 23.33 -8.17
N LYS A 84 6.18 24.50 -8.24
CA LYS A 84 4.77 24.65 -7.79
C LYS A 84 3.81 23.80 -8.62
N LYS A 85 3.92 23.87 -9.95
CA LYS A 85 3.09 23.06 -10.86
C LYS A 85 3.36 21.57 -10.71
N TRP A 86 4.60 21.18 -10.45
CA TRP A 86 4.94 19.78 -10.17
C TRP A 86 4.27 19.28 -8.89
N PHE A 87 4.35 20.03 -7.78
CA PHE A 87 3.65 19.65 -6.55
C PHE A 87 2.13 19.59 -6.74
N ASP A 88 1.52 20.54 -7.45
CA ASP A 88 0.07 20.52 -7.71
C ASP A 88 -0.39 19.32 -8.57
N ILE A 89 0.47 18.82 -9.47
CA ILE A 89 0.17 17.65 -10.32
C ILE A 89 0.21 16.34 -9.53
N TYR A 90 1.15 16.21 -8.59
CA TYR A 90 1.35 14.96 -7.83
C TYR A 90 0.60 14.94 -6.49
N VAL A 91 0.40 16.10 -5.87
CA VAL A 91 -0.28 16.30 -4.59
C VAL A 91 -1.51 17.16 -4.86
N VAL A 92 -2.62 16.53 -5.23
CA VAL A 92 -3.90 17.23 -5.36
C VAL A 92 -4.52 17.32 -3.98
N ARG A 93 -4.53 18.53 -3.41
CA ARG A 93 -5.28 18.79 -2.18
C ARG A 93 -6.75 18.88 -2.54
N ASP A 94 -7.50 17.80 -2.26
CA ASP A 94 -8.95 17.80 -2.41
C ASP A 94 -9.56 18.71 -1.33
N VAL A 95 -10.08 19.85 -1.77
CA VAL A 95 -10.64 20.90 -0.89
C VAL A 95 -11.93 20.42 -0.21
N MET A 96 -12.63 19.43 -0.76
CA MET A 96 -13.96 19.02 -0.27
C MET A 96 -13.90 18.01 0.89
N HIS A 97 -12.80 17.25 1.04
CA HIS A 97 -12.64 16.26 2.12
C HIS A 97 -11.40 16.49 3.00
N ASN A 98 -10.65 17.57 2.79
CA ASN A 98 -9.42 17.90 3.52
C ASN A 98 -8.44 16.70 3.59
N GLN A 99 -8.44 15.88 2.55
CA GLN A 99 -7.70 14.64 2.43
C GLN A 99 -6.77 14.75 1.22
N LEU A 100 -5.51 14.36 1.37
CA LEU A 100 -4.55 14.36 0.26
C LEU A 100 -4.96 13.28 -0.75
N GLN A 101 -5.40 13.69 -1.94
CA GLN A 101 -5.60 12.77 -3.05
C GLN A 101 -4.40 12.85 -3.97
N TYR A 102 -3.61 11.79 -3.99
CA TYR A 102 -2.54 11.67 -4.96
C TYR A 102 -3.17 11.29 -6.30
N ALA A 103 -3.02 12.14 -7.32
CA ALA A 103 -3.53 11.84 -8.66
C ALA A 103 -2.93 10.52 -9.21
N PHE A 104 -1.76 10.11 -8.70
CA PHE A 104 -1.04 8.89 -9.10
C PHE A 104 -0.32 8.23 -7.89
N PRO A 105 -1.01 7.48 -7.02
CA PRO A 105 -0.40 6.89 -5.83
C PRO A 105 0.76 5.94 -6.17
N ALA A 106 0.62 5.14 -7.23
CA ALA A 106 1.63 4.18 -7.66
C ALA A 106 2.89 4.82 -8.31
N LYS A 107 2.79 6.05 -8.83
CA LYS A 107 3.97 6.77 -9.33
C LYS A 107 4.72 7.45 -8.18
N LEU A 108 4.00 7.87 -7.15
CA LEU A 108 4.58 8.39 -5.92
C LEU A 108 5.29 7.28 -5.13
N SER A 109 4.66 6.11 -4.97
CA SER A 109 5.28 4.96 -4.28
C SER A 109 6.60 4.56 -4.92
N TYR A 110 6.69 4.62 -6.25
CA TYR A 110 7.91 4.37 -6.99
C TYR A 110 8.99 5.44 -6.75
N LYS A 111 8.61 6.73 -6.70
CA LYS A 111 9.54 7.80 -6.33
C LYS A 111 10.05 7.66 -4.89
N ILE A 112 9.21 7.21 -3.96
CA ILE A 112 9.61 6.90 -2.57
C ILE A 112 10.62 5.75 -2.54
N SER A 113 10.39 4.71 -3.34
CA SER A 113 11.33 3.58 -3.46
C SER A 113 12.73 4.02 -3.88
N TYR A 114 12.91 5.04 -4.74
CA TYR A 114 14.25 5.57 -5.07
C TYR A 114 15.02 6.04 -3.85
N PHE A 115 14.36 6.79 -2.96
CA PHE A 115 14.99 7.30 -1.75
C PHE A 115 15.33 6.16 -0.80
N LEU A 116 14.50 5.11 -0.72
CA LEU A 116 14.78 3.93 0.08
C LEU A 116 16.01 3.15 -0.47
N VAL A 117 16.10 2.94 -1.78
CA VAL A 117 17.28 2.29 -2.38
C VAL A 117 18.54 3.15 -2.23
N LEU A 118 18.41 4.48 -2.34
CA LEU A 118 19.54 5.37 -2.08
C LEU A 118 19.98 5.30 -0.62
N ALA A 119 19.04 5.10 0.33
CA ALA A 119 19.33 4.96 1.75
C ALA A 119 19.98 3.61 2.12
N VAL A 120 19.78 2.55 1.33
CA VAL A 120 20.48 1.25 1.48
C VAL A 120 22.00 1.44 1.35
N VAL A 121 22.46 2.25 0.40
CA VAL A 121 23.90 2.47 0.15
C VAL A 121 24.68 2.97 1.39
N PRO A 122 24.30 4.10 2.05
CA PRO A 122 24.99 4.55 3.26
C PRO A 122 24.80 3.58 4.43
N MET A 123 23.65 2.91 4.55
CA MET A 123 23.44 1.91 5.61
C MET A 123 24.40 0.73 5.49
N ARG A 124 24.72 0.30 4.26
CA ARG A 124 25.73 -0.73 4.01
C ARG A 124 27.16 -0.29 4.29
N LEU A 125 27.48 0.98 4.09
CA LEU A 125 28.81 1.52 4.44
C LEU A 125 29.01 1.63 5.96
N LEU A 126 27.91 1.74 6.72
CA LEU A 126 27.90 1.83 8.18
C LEU A 126 27.79 0.46 8.87
N CYS A 127 27.91 -0.65 8.14
CA CYS A 127 27.76 -2.02 8.67
C CYS A 127 28.70 -2.35 9.85
N ASN A 128 29.84 -1.65 9.97
CA ASN A 128 30.82 -1.87 11.04
C ASN A 128 30.39 -1.28 12.39
N GLN A 129 29.34 -0.46 12.44
CA GLN A 129 29.00 0.30 13.65
C GLN A 129 28.05 -0.47 14.59
N SER A 130 27.12 -1.27 14.06
CA SER A 130 26.13 -2.01 14.86
C SER A 130 25.39 -3.07 14.01
N ASP A 131 25.01 -4.18 14.65
CA ASP A 131 24.14 -5.24 14.10
C ASP A 131 22.79 -4.69 13.60
N VAL A 132 22.32 -3.57 14.16
CA VAL A 132 21.03 -2.95 13.82
C VAL A 132 21.02 -2.39 12.40
N PHE A 133 22.16 -1.93 11.88
CA PHE A 133 22.25 -1.39 10.52
C PHE A 133 21.98 -2.45 9.45
N LEU A 134 22.37 -3.72 9.70
CA LEU A 134 22.08 -4.84 8.81
C LEU A 134 20.57 -5.13 8.76
N VAL A 135 19.89 -5.10 9.91
CA VAL A 135 18.44 -5.31 9.98
C VAL A 135 17.70 -4.19 9.23
N ILE A 136 18.13 -2.94 9.43
CA ILE A 136 17.57 -1.79 8.71
C ILE A 136 17.81 -1.91 7.19
N ASP A 137 19.00 -2.32 6.76
CA ASP A 137 19.32 -2.54 5.34
C ASP A 137 18.38 -3.56 4.68
N ASN A 138 18.19 -4.69 5.35
CA ASN A 138 17.28 -5.74 4.90
C ASN A 138 15.83 -5.26 4.89
N ALA A 139 15.38 -4.53 5.92
CA ALA A 139 14.03 -3.98 5.98
C ALA A 139 13.77 -2.97 4.85
N LEU A 140 14.69 -2.02 4.64
CA LEU A 140 14.60 -1.01 3.57
C LEU A 140 14.59 -1.68 2.18
N SER A 141 15.44 -2.68 1.98
CA SER A 141 15.50 -3.46 0.73
C SER A 141 14.18 -4.18 0.46
N ASN A 142 13.63 -4.88 1.46
CA ASN A 142 12.35 -5.60 1.34
C ASN A 142 11.19 -4.64 1.02
N ILE A 143 11.09 -3.52 1.76
CA ILE A 143 10.05 -2.51 1.51
C ILE A 143 10.18 -1.94 0.10
N SER A 144 11.40 -1.66 -0.36
CA SER A 144 11.63 -1.13 -1.71
C SER A 144 11.18 -2.08 -2.81
N VAL A 145 11.46 -3.38 -2.67
CA VAL A 145 11.01 -4.40 -3.64
C VAL A 145 9.48 -4.48 -3.68
N ILE A 146 8.82 -4.45 -2.52
CA ILE A 146 7.35 -4.46 -2.46
C ILE A 146 6.77 -3.21 -3.14
N LEU A 147 7.29 -2.01 -2.84
CA LEU A 147 6.83 -0.76 -3.44
C LEU A 147 7.05 -0.72 -4.95
N THR A 148 8.17 -1.27 -5.43
CA THR A 148 8.46 -1.41 -6.86
C THR A 148 7.49 -2.39 -7.53
N THR A 149 7.13 -3.48 -6.86
CA THR A 149 6.15 -4.43 -7.39
C THR A 149 4.77 -3.80 -7.51
N VAL A 150 4.36 -2.99 -6.53
CA VAL A 150 3.10 -2.20 -6.60
C VAL A 150 3.12 -1.23 -7.79
N HIS A 151 4.30 -0.73 -8.21
CA HIS A 151 4.40 0.12 -9.39
C HIS A 151 3.93 -0.57 -10.67
N PHE A 152 4.04 -1.91 -10.80
CA PHE A 152 3.55 -2.60 -11.99
C PHE A 152 2.03 -2.43 -12.22
N LEU A 153 1.26 -2.25 -11.15
CA LEU A 153 -0.17 -1.96 -11.24
C LEU A 153 -0.45 -0.62 -11.95
N TYR A 154 0.50 0.33 -11.94
CA TYR A 154 0.40 1.57 -12.71
C TYR A 154 0.33 1.30 -14.22
N PHE A 155 1.16 0.39 -14.74
CA PHE A 155 1.19 0.04 -16.16
C PHE A 155 -0.08 -0.72 -16.58
N CYS A 156 -0.63 -1.54 -15.70
CA CYS A 156 -1.90 -2.24 -15.91
C CYS A 156 -3.09 -1.27 -16.12
N ARG A 157 -2.98 -0.01 -15.67
CA ARG A 157 -4.04 1.00 -15.80
C ARG A 157 -4.37 1.37 -17.26
N ALA A 158 -3.40 1.23 -18.16
CA ALA A 158 -3.59 1.53 -19.58
C ALA A 158 -4.39 0.45 -20.33
N ILE A 159 -4.56 -0.74 -19.73
CA ILE A 159 -5.23 -1.88 -20.35
C ILE A 159 -6.74 -1.70 -20.17
N LYS A 160 -7.50 -1.74 -21.28
CA LYS A 160 -8.96 -1.52 -21.30
C LYS A 160 -9.74 -2.38 -20.30
N PHE A 161 -9.32 -3.62 -20.08
CA PHE A 161 -9.97 -4.55 -19.16
C PHE A 161 -9.56 -4.34 -17.69
N ILE A 162 -8.26 -4.10 -17.43
CA ILE A 162 -7.69 -4.10 -16.07
C ILE A 162 -7.71 -2.70 -15.44
N GLY A 163 -7.71 -1.63 -16.24
CA GLY A 163 -7.59 -0.27 -15.75
C GLY A 163 -8.69 0.17 -14.77
N PRO A 164 -9.98 -0.05 -15.07
CA PRO A 164 -11.07 0.24 -14.14
C PRO A 164 -10.97 -0.54 -12.83
N PHE A 165 -10.56 -1.81 -12.92
CA PHE A 165 -10.40 -2.68 -11.75
C PHE A 165 -9.28 -2.18 -10.83
N VAL A 166 -8.13 -1.80 -11.38
CA VAL A 166 -7.02 -1.22 -10.61
C VAL A 166 -7.41 0.09 -9.95
N LEU A 167 -8.15 0.96 -10.66
CA LEU A 167 -8.65 2.20 -10.06
C LEU A 167 -9.58 1.93 -8.88
N MET A 168 -10.49 0.99 -9.05
CA MET A 168 -11.44 0.61 -8.02
C MET A 168 -10.73 0.13 -6.75
N ILE A 169 -9.68 -0.71 -6.90
CA ILE A 169 -8.82 -1.11 -5.78
C ILE A 169 -8.17 0.11 -5.13
N TYR A 170 -7.57 1.03 -5.90
CA TYR A 170 -6.94 2.21 -5.32
C TYR A 170 -7.93 3.10 -4.56
N THR A 171 -9.14 3.28 -5.08
CA THR A 171 -10.17 4.06 -4.40
C THR A 171 -10.67 3.39 -3.12
N ILE A 172 -10.83 2.06 -3.13
CA ILE A 172 -11.19 1.28 -1.94
C ILE A 172 -10.08 1.42 -0.89
N ILE A 173 -8.82 1.24 -1.28
CA ILE A 173 -7.68 1.33 -0.35
C ILE A 173 -7.53 2.76 0.21
N ALA A 174 -7.59 3.78 -0.64
CA ALA A 174 -7.32 5.16 -0.20
C ALA A 174 -8.43 5.75 0.67
N THR A 175 -9.69 5.41 0.40
CA THR A 175 -10.83 6.08 1.05
C THR A 175 -11.52 5.18 2.07
N ASP A 176 -11.81 3.93 1.69
CA ASP A 176 -12.66 3.06 2.51
C ASP A 176 -11.83 2.34 3.59
N ILE A 177 -10.63 1.86 3.25
CA ILE A 177 -9.75 1.15 4.20
C ILE A 177 -9.24 2.09 5.29
N ILE A 178 -8.90 3.34 5.02
CA ILE A 178 -8.39 4.26 6.06
C ILE A 178 -9.46 4.52 7.14
N ARG A 179 -10.70 4.76 6.72
CA ARG A 179 -11.81 4.96 7.65
C ARG A 179 -12.11 3.71 8.48
N PHE A 180 -12.05 2.55 7.83
CA PHE A 180 -12.17 1.26 8.50
C PHE A 180 -11.04 1.04 9.52
N LEU A 181 -9.79 1.25 9.11
CA LEU A 181 -8.59 1.09 9.93
C LEU A 181 -8.64 2.00 11.16
N LEU A 182 -9.14 3.23 11.02
CA LEU A 182 -9.30 4.16 12.15
C LEU A 182 -10.23 3.55 13.22
N ILE A 183 -11.45 3.14 12.86
CA ILE A 183 -12.40 2.55 13.81
C ILE A 183 -11.84 1.24 14.39
N TYR A 184 -11.28 0.40 13.52
CA TYR A 184 -10.66 -0.88 13.90
C TYR A 184 -9.47 -0.68 14.86
N SER A 185 -8.66 0.37 14.68
CA SER A 185 -7.50 0.65 15.54
C SER A 185 -7.88 0.95 17.00
N ILE A 186 -9.06 1.54 17.23
CA ILE A 186 -9.56 1.81 18.61
C ILE A 186 -9.76 0.49 19.36
N PHE A 187 -10.40 -0.49 18.72
CA PHE A 187 -10.59 -1.82 19.29
C PHE A 187 -9.26 -2.57 19.40
N LEU A 188 -8.44 -2.55 18.35
CA LEU A 188 -7.15 -3.25 18.33
C LEU A 188 -6.25 -2.77 19.49
N ILE A 189 -6.11 -1.46 19.67
CA ILE A 189 -5.31 -0.90 20.76
C ILE A 189 -5.92 -1.31 22.11
N GLY A 190 -7.23 -1.13 22.32
CA GLY A 190 -7.88 -1.48 23.59
C GLY A 190 -7.71 -2.96 23.98
N PHE A 191 -7.98 -3.88 23.05
CA PHE A 191 -7.84 -5.32 23.30
C PHE A 191 -6.38 -5.77 23.39
N SER A 192 -5.46 -5.16 22.62
CA SER A 192 -4.02 -5.47 22.73
C SER A 192 -3.49 -5.22 24.14
N GLN A 193 -3.91 -4.12 24.79
CA GLN A 193 -3.50 -3.81 26.15
C GLN A 193 -4.11 -4.80 27.17
N SER A 194 -5.36 -5.23 26.94
CA SER A 194 -5.99 -6.26 27.76
C SER A 194 -5.22 -7.60 27.67
N PHE A 195 -4.88 -8.05 26.46
CA PHE A 195 -4.07 -9.25 26.28
C PHE A 195 -2.68 -9.12 26.89
N TYR A 196 -2.00 -7.98 26.71
CA TYR A 196 -0.70 -7.72 27.32
C TYR A 196 -0.71 -7.93 28.85
N ILE A 197 -1.73 -7.40 29.55
CA ILE A 197 -1.87 -7.57 31.00
C ILE A 197 -2.12 -9.04 31.39
N ILE A 198 -2.96 -9.75 30.62
CA ILE A 198 -3.27 -11.17 30.87
C ILE A 198 -2.02 -12.02 30.71
N PHE A 199 -1.29 -11.86 29.60
CA PHE A 199 -0.06 -12.61 29.31
C PHE A 199 1.05 -12.31 30.33
N THR A 200 1.19 -11.05 30.75
CA THR A 200 2.14 -10.67 31.82
C THR A 200 1.77 -11.31 33.16
N SER A 201 0.48 -11.40 33.47
CA SER A 201 -0.02 -12.04 34.69
C SER A 201 0.23 -13.55 34.69
N CYS A 202 0.03 -14.20 33.55
CA CYS A 202 0.32 -15.63 33.36
C CYS A 202 1.83 -15.92 33.42
N GLN A 203 2.67 -15.03 32.86
CA GLN A 203 4.13 -15.15 32.95
C GLN A 203 4.59 -15.07 34.41
N ARG A 204 4.11 -14.07 35.16
CA ARG A 204 4.49 -13.88 36.56
C ARG A 204 4.25 -15.13 37.41
N GLU A 205 3.11 -15.77 37.24
CA GLU A 205 2.81 -17.01 37.97
C GLU A 205 3.68 -18.19 37.50
N ASN A 206 3.92 -18.31 36.19
CA ASN A 206 4.80 -19.35 35.66
C ASN A 206 6.22 -19.23 36.23
N ASP A 207 6.75 -18.01 36.32
CA ASP A 207 8.06 -17.72 36.89
C ASP A 207 8.13 -18.08 38.39
N ILE A 208 7.06 -17.83 39.14
CA ILE A 208 6.95 -18.23 40.56
C ILE A 208 6.95 -19.76 40.71
N LEU A 209 6.19 -20.47 39.87
CA LEU A 209 6.12 -21.94 39.89
C LEU A 209 7.46 -22.59 39.49
N LYS A 210 8.15 -22.01 38.50
CA LYS A 210 9.51 -22.40 38.11
C LYS A 210 10.51 -22.21 39.27
N ALA A 211 10.45 -21.08 39.96
CA ALA A 211 11.29 -20.82 41.13
C ALA A 211 11.02 -21.80 42.29
N ALA A 212 9.79 -22.29 42.42
CA ALA A 212 9.40 -23.30 43.41
C ALA A 212 9.77 -24.75 43.01
N GLY A 213 10.40 -24.96 41.85
CA GLY A 213 10.76 -26.30 41.34
C GLY A 213 9.56 -27.13 40.89
N ASN A 214 8.38 -26.52 40.74
CA ASN A 214 7.14 -27.20 40.39
C ASN A 214 6.83 -27.03 38.91
N THR A 215 7.30 -27.94 38.06
CA THR A 215 7.06 -27.92 36.60
C THR A 215 5.88 -28.81 36.21
N ILE A 216 4.76 -28.74 36.94
CA ILE A 216 3.54 -29.45 36.56
C ILE A 216 2.84 -28.66 35.45
N GLY A 217 3.13 -28.99 34.19
CA GLY A 217 2.44 -28.44 33.02
C GLY A 217 3.35 -28.08 31.86
N ARG A 218 2.76 -27.68 30.73
CA ARG A 218 3.49 -27.10 29.58
C ARG A 218 4.04 -25.74 30.00
N GLU A 219 5.31 -25.49 29.70
CA GLU A 219 5.95 -24.19 29.92
C GLU A 219 5.18 -23.10 29.16
N PHE A 220 4.78 -22.04 29.88
CA PHE A 220 4.12 -20.88 29.30
C PHE A 220 5.18 -19.98 28.70
N ASP A 221 5.15 -19.82 27.38
CA ASP A 221 6.00 -18.85 26.70
C ASP A 221 5.25 -17.52 26.55
N ASN A 222 5.79 -16.45 27.11
CA ASN A 222 5.18 -15.14 26.94
C ASN A 222 5.48 -14.61 25.54
N ILE A 223 4.49 -14.78 24.68
CA ILE A 223 4.45 -14.31 23.32
C ILE A 223 4.24 -12.79 23.23
N MET A 224 3.71 -12.12 24.28
CA MET A 224 3.40 -10.69 24.28
C MET A 224 4.23 -9.95 25.33
N GLN A 225 5.53 -9.78 25.07
CA GLN A 225 6.45 -9.21 26.08
C GLN A 225 6.50 -7.68 26.07
N SER A 226 6.12 -7.06 24.96
CA SER A 226 6.06 -5.59 24.84
C SER A 226 4.67 -5.15 24.37
N PRO A 227 4.24 -3.91 24.68
CA PRO A 227 2.93 -3.41 24.25
C PRO A 227 2.82 -3.32 22.72
N VAL A 228 3.93 -3.14 22.00
CA VAL A 228 3.98 -3.12 20.55
C VAL A 228 3.86 -4.54 19.97
N ASP A 229 4.56 -5.49 20.57
CA ASP A 229 4.47 -6.92 20.22
C ASP A 229 3.03 -7.44 20.44
N ALA A 230 2.40 -7.05 21.54
CA ALA A 230 0.98 -7.33 21.79
C ALA A 230 0.08 -6.76 20.69
N LEU A 231 0.30 -5.50 20.26
CA LEU A 231 -0.45 -4.87 19.19
C LEU A 231 -0.35 -5.66 17.87
N ILE A 232 0.85 -6.01 17.44
CA ILE A 232 1.06 -6.73 16.18
C ILE A 232 0.46 -8.14 16.25
N ARG A 233 0.62 -8.84 17.37
CA ARG A 233 0.06 -10.18 17.52
C ARG A 233 -1.46 -10.18 17.62
N THR A 234 -2.04 -9.16 18.25
CA THR A 234 -3.50 -8.94 18.20
C THR A 234 -3.95 -8.65 16.77
N PHE A 235 -3.19 -7.90 15.97
CA PHE A 235 -3.49 -7.71 14.54
C PHE A 235 -3.44 -9.03 13.75
N ILE A 236 -2.35 -9.79 13.89
CA ILE A 236 -2.15 -11.08 13.20
C ILE A 236 -3.25 -12.09 13.55
N MET A 237 -3.70 -12.10 14.81
CA MET A 237 -4.82 -12.91 15.26
C MET A 237 -6.09 -12.66 14.44
N THR A 238 -6.41 -11.39 14.12
CA THR A 238 -7.59 -11.04 13.32
C THR A 238 -7.51 -11.44 11.85
N ILE A 239 -6.32 -11.76 11.35
CA ILE A 239 -6.11 -12.23 9.96
C ILE A 239 -6.37 -13.74 9.86
N GLY A 240 -6.30 -14.47 10.98
CA GLY A 240 -6.62 -15.90 11.04
C GLY A 240 -5.63 -16.77 11.83
N GLU A 241 -4.53 -16.21 12.36
CA GLU A 241 -3.54 -16.97 13.15
C GLU A 241 -3.91 -17.06 14.65
N PHE A 242 -5.20 -17.15 14.97
CA PHE A 242 -5.71 -17.13 16.34
C PHE A 242 -5.40 -18.40 17.16
N MET A 243 -5.06 -19.51 16.48
CA MET A 243 -4.72 -20.78 17.11
C MET A 243 -3.50 -20.72 18.02
N VAL A 244 -2.46 -19.98 17.63
CA VAL A 244 -1.21 -19.87 18.39
C VAL A 244 -1.48 -19.18 19.73
N LEU A 245 -2.21 -18.06 19.69
CA LEU A 245 -2.55 -17.30 20.89
C LEU A 245 -3.47 -18.11 21.82
N TYR A 246 -4.49 -18.78 21.26
CA TYR A 246 -5.40 -19.60 22.06
C TYR A 246 -4.67 -20.74 22.79
N ARG A 247 -3.71 -21.40 22.12
CA ARG A 247 -2.92 -22.49 22.71
C ARG A 247 -2.11 -22.02 23.92
N GLU A 248 -1.44 -20.88 23.79
CA GLU A 248 -0.58 -20.35 24.85
C GLU A 248 -1.41 -19.75 25.98
N LEU A 249 -2.57 -19.15 25.66
CA LEU A 249 -3.53 -18.73 26.67
C LEU A 249 -4.10 -19.91 27.47
N ALA A 250 -4.31 -21.06 26.82
CA ALA A 250 -4.73 -22.29 27.50
C ALA A 250 -3.63 -22.89 28.39
N ALA A 251 -2.36 -22.61 28.11
CA ALA A 251 -1.22 -23.03 28.91
C ALA A 251 -0.98 -22.17 30.17
N CYS A 252 -1.72 -21.06 30.34
CA CYS A 252 -1.61 -20.20 31.52
C CYS A 252 -1.90 -20.99 32.81
N PRO A 253 -1.04 -20.96 33.84
CA PRO A 253 -1.20 -21.76 35.07
C PRO A 253 -2.36 -21.28 35.95
N VAL A 254 -2.70 -20.00 35.92
CA VAL A 254 -3.79 -19.41 36.73
C VAL A 254 -5.14 -19.67 36.06
N ASP A 255 -5.98 -20.51 36.66
CA ASP A 255 -7.30 -20.86 36.11
C ASP A 255 -8.24 -19.65 35.91
N LEU A 256 -8.19 -18.67 36.82
CA LEU A 256 -8.98 -17.44 36.72
C LEU A 256 -8.57 -16.61 35.50
N MET A 257 -7.27 -16.34 35.33
CA MET A 257 -6.75 -15.57 34.20
C MET A 257 -6.91 -16.33 32.88
N ARG A 258 -6.78 -17.66 32.89
CA ARG A 258 -7.07 -18.51 31.74
C ARG A 258 -8.52 -18.36 31.27
N THR A 259 -9.47 -18.33 32.21
CA THR A 259 -10.90 -18.20 31.90
C THR A 259 -11.24 -16.79 31.41
N ILE A 260 -10.74 -15.76 32.10
CA ILE A 260 -10.89 -14.36 31.68
C ILE A 260 -10.29 -14.16 30.28
N GLY A 261 -9.09 -14.68 30.05
CA GLY A 261 -8.42 -14.62 28.76
C GLY A 261 -9.21 -15.26 27.63
N LYS A 262 -9.73 -16.48 27.84
CA LYS A 262 -10.61 -17.13 26.85
C LYS A 262 -11.88 -16.30 26.59
N GLY A 263 -12.44 -15.68 27.61
CA GLY A 263 -13.59 -14.77 27.47
C GLY A 263 -13.27 -13.53 26.64
N VAL A 264 -12.17 -12.83 26.96
CA VAL A 264 -11.70 -11.65 26.21
C VAL A 264 -11.37 -12.01 24.76
N PHE A 265 -10.78 -13.17 24.54
CA PHE A 265 -10.49 -13.72 23.20
C PHE A 265 -11.77 -13.88 22.37
N VAL A 266 -12.78 -14.57 22.90
CA VAL A 266 -14.05 -14.78 22.17
C VAL A 266 -14.77 -13.46 21.93
N MET A 267 -14.77 -12.55 22.92
CA MET A 267 -15.39 -11.24 22.77
C MET A 267 -14.71 -10.44 21.67
N PHE A 268 -13.37 -10.37 21.68
CA PHE A 268 -12.60 -9.68 20.65
C PHE A 268 -12.89 -10.23 19.25
N GLU A 269 -12.86 -11.56 19.10
CA GLU A 269 -13.07 -12.21 17.79
C GLU A 269 -14.50 -11.95 17.28
N LEU A 270 -15.50 -11.95 18.16
CA LEU A 270 -16.88 -11.62 17.82
C LEU A 270 -17.03 -10.14 17.44
N CYS A 271 -16.43 -9.22 18.20
CA CYS A 271 -16.47 -7.80 17.87
C CYS A 271 -15.76 -7.50 16.55
N VAL A 272 -14.58 -8.05 16.33
CA VAL A 272 -13.81 -7.82 15.12
C VAL A 272 -14.48 -8.45 13.91
N SER A 273 -14.97 -9.68 13.99
CA SER A 273 -15.68 -10.30 12.85
C SER A 273 -16.94 -9.53 12.46
N ILE A 274 -17.76 -9.09 13.43
CA ILE A 274 -18.93 -8.25 13.16
C ILE A 274 -18.53 -6.92 12.51
N LEU A 275 -17.47 -6.27 13.00
CA LEU A 275 -16.98 -5.00 12.45
C LEU A 275 -16.36 -5.16 11.05
N GLN A 276 -15.58 -6.23 10.85
CA GLN A 276 -14.93 -6.58 9.58
C GLN A 276 -15.98 -6.84 8.51
N PHE A 277 -16.98 -7.67 8.77
CA PHE A 277 -17.99 -7.98 7.75
C PHE A 277 -18.96 -6.81 7.49
N ASN A 278 -19.43 -6.12 8.54
CA ASN A 278 -20.51 -5.14 8.37
C ASN A 278 -20.06 -3.80 7.77
N LEU A 279 -18.86 -3.32 8.10
CA LEU A 279 -18.38 -2.01 7.62
C LEU A 279 -17.51 -2.11 6.37
N LEU A 280 -16.71 -3.18 6.23
CA LEU A 280 -15.84 -3.36 5.05
C LEU A 280 -16.65 -3.71 3.81
N ILE A 281 -17.63 -4.62 3.91
CA ILE A 281 -18.47 -5.02 2.77
C ILE A 281 -19.38 -3.87 2.33
N ALA A 282 -20.01 -3.15 3.26
CA ALA A 282 -20.97 -2.09 2.93
C ALA A 282 -20.30 -0.92 2.17
N MET A 283 -19.10 -0.51 2.59
CA MET A 283 -18.39 0.59 1.91
C MET A 283 -17.75 0.11 0.59
N MET A 284 -17.08 -1.04 0.58
CA MET A 284 -16.44 -1.62 -0.62
C MET A 284 -17.46 -1.93 -1.72
N THR A 285 -18.65 -2.43 -1.37
CA THR A 285 -19.72 -2.73 -2.35
C THR A 285 -20.27 -1.44 -2.97
N ARG A 286 -20.49 -0.40 -2.17
CA ARG A 286 -20.99 0.90 -2.68
C ARG A 286 -19.99 1.55 -3.64
N THR A 287 -18.69 1.49 -3.33
CA THR A 287 -17.65 2.02 -4.22
C THR A 287 -17.49 1.17 -5.48
N TYR A 288 -17.55 -0.17 -5.37
CA TYR A 288 -17.60 -1.08 -6.53
C TYR A 288 -18.76 -0.73 -7.48
N GLU A 289 -19.99 -0.63 -6.96
CA GLU A 289 -21.17 -0.34 -7.79
C GLU A 289 -21.07 1.02 -8.48
N THR A 290 -20.61 2.05 -7.76
CA THR A 290 -20.49 3.40 -8.31
C THR A 290 -19.48 3.44 -9.48
N ILE A 291 -18.35 2.74 -9.35
CA ILE A 291 -17.27 2.72 -10.35
C ILE A 291 -17.59 1.78 -11.51
N PHE A 292 -18.18 0.62 -11.25
CA PHE A 292 -18.56 -0.34 -12.30
C PHE A 292 -19.67 0.20 -13.21
N LEU A 293 -20.64 0.92 -12.64
CA LEU A 293 -21.73 1.52 -13.42
C LEU A 293 -21.26 2.69 -14.30
N THR A 294 -20.11 3.30 -14.03
CA THR A 294 -19.54 4.38 -14.85
C THR A 294 -18.66 3.81 -15.98
N ARG A 295 -19.31 3.31 -17.05
CA ARG A 295 -18.67 2.68 -18.22
C ARG A 295 -17.61 3.53 -18.96
N LYS A 296 -17.55 4.85 -18.72
CA LYS A 296 -16.59 5.78 -19.36
C LYS A 296 -15.33 6.06 -18.52
N GLU A 297 -15.23 5.48 -17.33
CA GLU A 297 -14.11 5.72 -16.41
C GLU A 297 -12.75 5.29 -16.98
N TRP A 298 -12.72 4.19 -17.74
CA TRP A 298 -11.50 3.75 -18.44
C TRP A 298 -11.01 4.78 -19.47
N LYS A 299 -11.91 5.51 -20.15
CA LYS A 299 -11.52 6.57 -21.10
C LYS A 299 -10.89 7.75 -20.37
N ARG A 300 -11.42 8.09 -19.19
CA ARG A 300 -10.84 9.10 -18.30
C ARG A 300 -9.43 8.68 -17.86
N GLN A 301 -9.25 7.43 -17.45
CA GLN A 301 -7.95 6.88 -17.07
C GLN A 301 -6.95 6.88 -18.23
N TRP A 302 -7.40 6.47 -19.42
CA TRP A 302 -6.57 6.47 -20.62
C TRP A 302 -6.12 7.89 -20.99
N ALA A 303 -7.03 8.87 -20.96
CA ALA A 303 -6.70 10.27 -21.17
C ALA A 303 -5.73 10.80 -20.10
N GLN A 304 -5.89 10.43 -18.84
CA GLN A 304 -4.96 10.79 -17.77
C GLN A 304 -3.56 10.19 -17.96
N VAL A 305 -3.46 8.95 -18.43
CA VAL A 305 -2.16 8.32 -18.78
C VAL A 305 -1.51 9.07 -19.94
N ILE A 306 -2.27 9.38 -20.99
CA ILE A 306 -1.75 10.13 -22.16
C ILE A 306 -1.26 11.51 -21.74
N LEU A 307 -2.07 12.27 -21.00
CA LEU A 307 -1.67 13.59 -20.51
C LEU A 307 -0.40 13.50 -19.64
N MET A 308 -0.29 12.44 -18.83
CA MET A 308 0.90 12.20 -18.02
C MET A 308 2.15 11.92 -18.87
N LEU A 309 2.02 11.09 -19.91
CA LEU A 309 3.10 10.81 -20.85
C LEU A 309 3.51 12.08 -21.60
N GLU A 310 2.53 12.87 -22.05
CA GLU A 310 2.77 14.15 -22.70
C GLU A 310 3.53 15.11 -21.78
N LEU A 311 3.17 15.14 -20.48
CA LEU A 311 3.84 15.93 -19.45
C LEU A 311 5.29 15.49 -19.20
N SER A 312 5.63 14.21 -19.40
CA SER A 312 7.02 13.72 -19.29
C SER A 312 7.88 13.99 -20.52
N LEU A 313 7.28 14.31 -21.67
CA LEU A 313 8.05 14.69 -22.86
C LEU A 313 8.61 16.10 -22.72
N SER A 314 9.81 16.32 -23.29
CA SER A 314 10.37 17.66 -23.37
C SER A 314 9.47 18.57 -24.22
N PRO A 315 9.45 19.91 -23.97
CA PRO A 315 8.64 20.84 -24.77
C PRO A 315 8.93 20.77 -26.27
N ARG A 316 10.19 20.46 -26.65
CA ARG A 316 10.60 20.29 -28.04
C ARG A 316 10.01 19.02 -28.65
N GLU A 317 10.10 17.89 -27.97
CA GLU A 317 9.51 16.62 -28.43
C GLU A 317 7.99 16.71 -28.52
N ARG A 318 7.34 17.36 -27.54
CA ARG A 318 5.90 17.60 -27.56
C ARG A 318 5.49 18.45 -28.75
N LEU A 319 6.25 19.52 -29.05
CA LEU A 319 6.03 20.33 -30.25
C LEU A 319 6.21 19.48 -31.51
N THR A 320 7.29 18.71 -31.63
CA THR A 320 7.52 17.83 -32.79
C THR A 320 6.38 16.83 -32.98
N ALA A 321 5.90 16.19 -31.90
CA ALA A 321 4.75 15.30 -31.95
C ALA A 321 3.45 16.03 -32.34
N LEU A 322 3.20 17.23 -31.82
CA LEU A 322 2.07 18.05 -32.25
C LEU A 322 2.16 18.38 -33.75
N LEU A 323 3.36 18.69 -34.24
CA LEU A 323 3.61 18.99 -35.66
C LEU A 323 3.45 17.76 -36.56
N SER A 324 3.70 16.55 -36.07
CA SER A 324 3.52 15.32 -36.86
C SER A 324 2.05 14.98 -37.10
N TYR A 325 1.17 15.27 -36.15
CA TYR A 325 -0.27 14.97 -36.25
C TYR A 325 -1.13 16.17 -36.72
N SER A 326 -0.58 17.38 -36.78
CA SER A 326 -1.28 18.59 -37.24
C SER A 326 -0.79 19.07 -38.60
N ARG A 327 -1.71 19.50 -39.46
CA ARG A 327 -1.41 20.13 -40.75
C ARG A 327 -1.77 21.62 -40.71
N PRO A 328 -1.02 22.50 -41.41
CA PRO A 328 -1.40 23.90 -41.52
C PRO A 328 -2.71 24.04 -42.31
N THR A 329 -3.58 24.95 -41.87
CA THR A 329 -4.88 25.24 -42.46
C THR A 329 -4.76 26.46 -43.37
N GLY A 330 -4.89 26.25 -44.68
CA GLY A 330 -4.80 27.34 -45.67
C GLY A 330 -3.39 27.92 -45.84
N THR A 331 -3.30 29.23 -46.07
CA THR A 331 -2.04 29.96 -46.30
C THR A 331 -1.30 30.35 -45.02
N ASN A 332 -2.00 30.42 -43.88
CA ASN A 332 -1.41 30.77 -42.60
C ASN A 332 -0.81 29.53 -41.91
N LYS A 333 0.53 29.48 -41.83
CA LYS A 333 1.27 28.36 -41.21
C LYS A 333 1.06 28.21 -39.70
N GLN A 334 0.50 29.23 -39.03
CA GLN A 334 0.20 29.20 -37.59
C GLN A 334 -1.15 28.56 -37.28
N ALA A 335 -2.14 28.72 -38.16
CA ALA A 335 -3.41 28.02 -38.03
C ALA A 335 -3.19 26.56 -38.41
N ARG A 336 -3.37 25.64 -37.47
CA ARG A 336 -3.17 24.20 -37.69
C ARG A 336 -4.41 23.42 -37.31
N SER A 337 -4.70 22.37 -38.05
CA SER A 337 -5.84 21.49 -37.86
C SER A 337 -5.38 20.03 -37.77
N PHE A 338 -6.14 19.23 -37.02
CA PHE A 338 -5.97 17.78 -36.98
C PHE A 338 -6.69 17.16 -38.17
N VAL A 339 -5.96 16.38 -38.96
CA VAL A 339 -6.53 15.66 -40.11
C VAL A 339 -6.95 14.28 -39.63
N VAL A 340 -8.25 14.11 -39.35
CA VAL A 340 -8.82 12.80 -39.05
C VAL A 340 -9.25 12.16 -40.36
N SER A 341 -8.36 11.37 -40.95
CA SER A 341 -8.72 10.46 -42.04
C SER A 341 -9.50 9.28 -41.46
N LYS A 342 -10.84 9.36 -41.45
CA LYS A 342 -11.65 8.15 -41.29
C LYS A 342 -11.66 7.42 -42.63
N LYS A 343 -11.05 6.24 -42.69
CA LYS A 343 -11.34 5.27 -43.76
C LYS A 343 -12.80 4.87 -43.59
N LEU A 344 -13.66 5.45 -44.42
CA LEU A 344 -15.05 5.03 -44.56
C LEU A 344 -15.03 3.86 -45.55
N ASP A 345 -15.30 2.65 -45.09
CA ASP A 345 -15.56 1.54 -46.00
C ASP A 345 -16.93 1.82 -46.64
N THR A 346 -16.93 2.31 -47.89
CA THR A 346 -18.13 2.79 -48.59
C THR A 346 -19.19 1.70 -48.80
N ARG A 347 -18.86 0.43 -48.52
CA ARG A 347 -19.75 -0.72 -48.61
C ARG A 347 -20.75 -0.82 -47.43
N ASN A 348 -20.46 -0.21 -46.27
CA ASN A 348 -21.28 -0.33 -45.06
C ASN A 348 -21.79 1.03 -44.54
N LEU A 349 -21.97 2.01 -45.44
CA LEU A 349 -22.32 3.39 -45.07
C LEU A 349 -23.63 3.47 -44.27
N GLU A 350 -24.66 2.73 -44.69
CA GLU A 350 -25.95 2.67 -43.99
C GLU A 350 -25.84 2.01 -42.62
N GLU A 351 -25.00 0.98 -42.47
CA GLU A 351 -24.81 0.28 -41.21
C GLU A 351 -24.03 1.15 -40.21
N PHE A 352 -23.03 1.89 -40.70
CA PHE A 352 -22.28 2.88 -39.94
C PHE A 352 -23.15 4.06 -39.48
N ASP A 353 -24.02 4.58 -40.35
CA ASP A 353 -24.94 5.66 -39.98
C ASP A 353 -25.98 5.19 -38.97
N LYS A 354 -26.49 3.95 -39.11
CA LYS A 354 -27.38 3.31 -38.12
C LYS A 354 -26.69 3.12 -36.77
N GLU A 355 -25.45 2.64 -36.73
CA GLU A 355 -24.67 2.52 -35.49
C GLU A 355 -24.46 3.89 -34.83
N LYS A 356 -24.19 4.93 -35.62
CA LYS A 356 -23.94 6.28 -35.12
C LYS A 356 -25.21 6.95 -34.61
N GLU A 357 -26.35 6.70 -35.26
CA GLU A 357 -27.66 7.12 -34.75
C GLU A 357 -28.06 6.36 -33.49
N GLN A 358 -27.80 5.06 -33.42
CA GLN A 358 -28.00 4.27 -32.20
C GLN A 358 -27.11 4.78 -31.06
N GLU A 359 -25.82 5.05 -31.30
CA GLU A 359 -24.91 5.60 -30.30
C GLU A 359 -25.37 6.99 -29.82
N LYS A 360 -25.85 7.84 -30.73
CA LYS A 360 -26.49 9.13 -30.38
C LYS A 360 -27.77 8.94 -29.55
N GLN A 361 -28.65 8.01 -29.92
CA GLN A 361 -29.87 7.77 -29.16
C GLN A 361 -29.59 7.21 -27.77
N ASP A 362 -28.61 6.31 -27.65
CA ASP A 362 -28.22 5.70 -26.38
C ASP A 362 -27.54 6.72 -25.46
N THR A 363 -26.68 7.59 -26.00
CA THR A 363 -26.11 8.72 -25.22
C THR A 363 -27.20 9.70 -24.77
N LEU A 364 -28.16 10.03 -25.62
CA LEU A 364 -29.28 10.91 -25.25
C LEU A 364 -30.18 10.28 -24.19
N LYS A 365 -30.43 8.97 -24.27
CA LYS A 365 -31.15 8.21 -23.23
C LYS A 365 -30.37 8.19 -21.91
N GLU A 366 -29.06 8.01 -21.96
CA GLU A 366 -28.16 8.03 -20.80
C GLU A 366 -28.16 9.42 -20.13
N GLU A 367 -28.06 10.51 -20.90
CA GLU A 367 -28.16 11.88 -20.40
C GLU A 367 -29.50 12.17 -19.74
N LYS A 368 -30.62 11.75 -20.36
CA LYS A 368 -31.96 11.90 -19.76
C LYS A 368 -32.06 11.14 -18.43
N ARG A 369 -31.49 9.94 -18.32
CA ARG A 369 -31.46 9.17 -17.06
C ARG A 369 -30.62 9.87 -15.98
N LEU A 370 -29.47 10.44 -16.36
CA LEU A 370 -28.60 11.18 -15.43
C LEU A 370 -29.27 12.48 -14.95
N LEU A 371 -29.94 13.21 -15.83
CA LEU A 371 -30.72 14.40 -15.49
C LEU A 371 -31.90 14.06 -14.58
N ALA A 372 -32.61 12.95 -14.83
CA ALA A 372 -33.68 12.49 -13.96
C ALA A 372 -33.16 12.12 -12.56
N ARG A 373 -31.99 11.46 -12.47
CA ARG A 373 -31.33 11.18 -11.18
C ARG A 373 -30.91 12.46 -10.45
N ARG A 374 -30.33 13.45 -11.15
CA ARG A 374 -29.98 14.76 -10.55
C ARG A 374 -31.21 15.50 -10.02
N LYS A 375 -32.28 15.57 -10.81
CA LYS A 375 -33.55 16.19 -10.39
C LYS A 375 -34.15 15.49 -9.17
N LYS A 376 -34.06 14.15 -9.11
CA LYS A 376 -34.52 13.39 -7.95
C LYS A 376 -33.73 13.76 -6.68
N ILE A 377 -32.41 13.83 -6.78
CA ILE A 377 -31.53 14.27 -5.68
C ILE A 377 -31.83 15.71 -5.25
N GLU A 378 -32.04 16.63 -6.21
CA GLU A 378 -32.43 18.02 -5.92
C GLU A 378 -33.81 18.12 -5.25
N SER A 379 -34.78 17.32 -5.68
CA SER A 379 -36.11 17.27 -5.05
C SER A 379 -36.07 16.71 -3.63
N GLU A 380 -35.22 15.71 -3.38
CA GLU A 380 -34.99 15.14 -2.05
C GLU A 380 -34.21 16.11 -1.14
N ALA A 381 -33.36 16.97 -1.70
CA ALA A 381 -32.67 18.03 -0.98
C ALA A 381 -33.59 19.22 -0.66
N SER A 382 -34.47 19.60 -1.58
CA SER A 382 -35.46 20.67 -1.38
C SER A 382 -36.63 20.25 -0.46
N GLY A 383 -36.84 18.96 -0.27
CA GLY A 383 -37.89 18.40 0.61
C GLY A 383 -37.47 18.19 2.07
N ARG A 384 -36.22 18.45 2.45
CA ARG A 384 -35.82 18.49 3.87
C ARG A 384 -36.20 19.85 4.44
N PRO A 385 -37.10 19.94 5.44
CA PRO A 385 -37.32 21.20 6.12
C PRO A 385 -36.01 21.65 6.77
N MET A 386 -35.64 22.91 6.55
CA MET A 386 -34.57 23.57 7.28
C MET A 386 -34.93 23.53 8.76
N THR A 387 -34.35 22.62 9.54
CA THR A 387 -34.46 22.66 11.00
C THR A 387 -33.75 23.92 11.45
N THR A 388 -34.55 24.94 11.75
CA THR A 388 -34.16 26.17 12.43
C THR A 388 -33.40 25.79 13.69
N MET A 389 -32.09 26.02 13.69
CA MET A 389 -31.27 25.96 14.88
C MET A 389 -31.87 26.90 15.93
N PHE A 390 -32.13 26.34 17.10
CA PHE A 390 -32.44 27.05 18.33
C PHE A 390 -31.51 28.26 18.51
N LYS A 391 -32.10 29.46 18.55
CA LYS A 391 -31.48 30.61 19.22
C LYS A 391 -31.64 30.36 20.73
N PHE A 392 -30.56 30.02 21.40
CA PHE A 392 -30.43 30.27 22.83
C PHE A 392 -29.94 31.72 23.00
N TYR A 393 -30.77 32.53 23.65
CA TYR A 393 -30.36 33.75 24.34
C TYR A 393 -29.78 33.38 25.70
#